data_AF-A0AAU4XSI5-F1
#
_entry.id   AF-A0AAU4XSI5-F1
#
_cell.length_a   1.000
_cell.length_b   1.000
_cell.length_c   1.000
_cell.angle_alpha   90.00
_cell.angle_beta   90.00
_cell.angle_gamma   90.00
#
_symmetry.space_group_name_H-M   'P 1'
#
loop_
_entity.id
_entity.type
_entity.pdbx_description
1 polymer ?
#
loop_
_entity_poly.entity_id
_entity_poly.type
_entity_poly.pdbx_seq_one_letter_code
_entity_poly.pdbx_strand_id
1 'polypeptide(L)'
;MKVLRGDSTGELELSGTRSELLALGRELRTGRGEFPLEKVSDPFPYSRSLSRMSVRRASGKIMISSSGDSESLDVQGGEEAFALLADNIEGFASEADGDDHLHVDYYPDHDYLAEGSGSVVVAIG
;
A
#
# COMPACT_ATOMS: atom_id res chain seq x y z
N MET A 1 8.91 -2.24 -7.77
CA MET A 1 7.88 -2.43 -6.73
C MET A 1 6.75 -3.28 -7.28
N LYS A 2 6.24 -4.20 -6.46
CA LYS A 2 5.18 -5.15 -6.77
C LYS A 2 4.10 -5.09 -5.69
N VAL A 3 2.88 -5.51 -6.04
CA VAL A 3 1.83 -5.78 -5.05
C VAL A 3 1.24 -7.15 -5.29
N LEU A 4 1.14 -7.96 -4.25
CA LEU A 4 0.52 -9.28 -4.25
C LEU A 4 -0.76 -9.26 -3.42
N ARG A 5 -1.74 -10.10 -3.78
CA ARG A 5 -3.02 -10.21 -3.08
C ARG A 5 -3.36 -11.66 -2.76
N GLY A 6 -3.71 -11.92 -1.51
CA GLY A 6 -4.35 -13.17 -1.08
C GLY A 6 -5.85 -13.05 -1.25
N ASP A 7 -6.47 -13.81 -2.16
CA ASP A 7 -7.91 -13.67 -2.41
C ASP A 7 -8.76 -14.28 -1.28
N SER A 8 -8.21 -15.27 -0.55
CA SER A 8 -8.86 -15.92 0.60
C SER A 8 -8.79 -15.09 1.88
N THR A 9 -7.75 -14.27 2.05
CA THR A 9 -7.53 -13.44 3.24
C THR A 9 -7.91 -11.97 3.01
N GLY A 10 -7.87 -11.51 1.76
CA GLY A 10 -7.98 -10.09 1.42
C GLY A 10 -6.70 -9.28 1.67
N GLU A 11 -5.65 -9.91 2.19
CA GLU A 11 -4.37 -9.29 2.52
C GLU A 11 -3.62 -8.88 1.24
N LEU A 12 -2.93 -7.75 1.32
CA LEU A 12 -2.06 -7.24 0.28
C LEU A 12 -0.62 -7.17 0.80
N GLU A 13 0.33 -7.56 -0.03
CA GLU A 13 1.75 -7.25 0.20
C GLU A 13 2.20 -6.20 -0.80
N LEU A 14 2.74 -5.09 -0.32
CA LEU A 14 3.45 -4.11 -1.12
C LEU A 14 4.94 -4.24 -0.83
N SER A 15 5.73 -4.61 -1.83
CA SER A 15 7.17 -4.80 -1.65
C SER A 15 7.99 -4.19 -2.78
N GLY A 16 9.16 -3.68 -2.41
CA GLY A 16 10.07 -3.01 -3.32
C GLY A 16 11.37 -2.61 -2.64
N THR A 17 12.28 -2.06 -3.42
CA THR A 17 13.56 -1.60 -2.87
C THR A 17 13.34 -0.42 -1.93
N ARG A 18 14.30 -0.17 -1.04
CA ARG A 18 14.30 1.01 -0.16
C ARG A 18 14.04 2.32 -0.91
N SER A 19 14.70 2.50 -2.05
CA SER A 19 14.52 3.71 -2.87
C SER A 19 13.14 3.81 -3.49
N GLU A 20 12.52 2.68 -3.88
CA GLU A 20 11.16 2.66 -4.42
C GLU A 20 10.13 3.03 -3.34
N LEU A 21 10.26 2.50 -2.13
CA LEU A 21 9.34 2.82 -1.03
C LEU A 21 9.47 4.28 -0.57
N LEU A 22 10.70 4.80 -0.49
CA LEU A 22 10.93 6.23 -0.23
C LEU A 22 10.33 7.12 -1.32
N ALA A 23 10.44 6.71 -2.58
CA ALA A 23 9.80 7.43 -3.69
C ALA A 23 8.28 7.37 -3.58
N LEU A 24 7.70 6.21 -3.26
CA LEU A 24 6.27 6.05 -3.05
C LEU A 24 5.75 6.98 -1.95
N GLY A 25 6.42 7.04 -0.79
CA GLY A 25 6.03 7.93 0.30
C GLY A 25 5.95 9.40 -0.13
N ARG A 26 6.96 9.88 -0.87
CA ARG A 26 6.97 11.24 -1.43
C ARG A 26 5.81 11.48 -2.38
N GLU A 27 5.52 10.52 -3.26
CA GLU A 27 4.42 10.61 -4.22
C GLU A 27 3.05 10.57 -3.54
N LEU A 28 2.88 9.79 -2.46
CA LEU A 28 1.64 9.72 -1.69
C LEU A 28 1.23 11.07 -1.12
N ARG A 29 2.18 11.95 -0.77
CA ARG A 29 1.88 13.31 -0.26
C ARG A 29 1.18 14.19 -1.28
N THR A 30 1.38 13.93 -2.58
CA THR A 30 0.61 14.62 -3.64
C THR A 30 -0.88 14.22 -3.60
N GLY A 31 -1.17 13.07 -3.00
CA GLY A 31 -2.49 12.44 -2.93
C GLY A 31 -3.01 12.02 -4.29
N ARG A 32 -2.18 11.96 -5.35
CA ARG A 32 -2.62 11.62 -6.70
C ARG A 32 -1.53 10.85 -7.43
N GLY A 33 -1.90 9.82 -8.17
CA GLY A 33 -0.93 9.11 -9.01
C GLY A 33 -1.48 7.80 -9.56
N GLU A 34 -0.81 7.33 -10.60
CA GLU A 34 -0.94 5.95 -11.07
C GLU A 34 0.45 5.36 -11.23
N PHE A 35 0.68 4.23 -10.57
CA PHE A 35 1.98 3.57 -10.54
C PHE A 35 1.84 2.21 -11.21
N PRO A 36 2.58 1.94 -12.29
CA PRO A 36 2.68 0.59 -12.80
C PRO A 36 3.38 -0.29 -11.77
N LEU A 37 2.88 -1.50 -11.59
CA LEU A 37 3.46 -2.48 -10.69
C LEU A 37 4.15 -3.59 -11.49
N GLU A 38 5.24 -4.10 -10.95
CA GLU A 38 5.92 -5.25 -11.53
C GLU A 38 5.04 -6.50 -11.42
N LYS A 39 4.90 -7.21 -12.54
CA LYS A 39 4.14 -8.45 -12.60
C LYS A 39 4.97 -9.63 -12.13
N VAL A 40 4.49 -10.32 -11.10
CA VAL A 40 5.09 -11.57 -10.61
C VAL A 40 4.41 -12.76 -11.27
N SER A 41 5.21 -13.67 -11.85
CA SER A 41 4.70 -14.85 -12.58
C SER A 41 4.21 -15.95 -11.65
N ASP A 42 4.83 -16.10 -10.48
CA ASP A 42 4.43 -17.04 -9.42
C ASP A 42 4.23 -16.24 -8.12
N PRO A 43 2.99 -15.85 -7.79
CA PRO A 43 2.71 -15.00 -6.63
C PRO A 43 2.64 -15.79 -5.31
N PHE A 44 2.93 -17.10 -5.29
CA PHE A 44 2.85 -17.92 -4.08
C PHE A 44 3.66 -17.29 -2.91
N PRO A 45 3.11 -17.20 -1.68
CA PRO A 45 1.87 -17.81 -1.19
C PRO A 45 0.57 -17.04 -1.48
N TYR A 46 0.65 -15.89 -2.13
CA TYR A 46 -0.51 -15.10 -2.54
C TYR A 46 -1.19 -15.67 -3.80
N SER A 47 -2.39 -15.17 -4.10
CA SER A 47 -3.21 -15.66 -5.19
C SER A 47 -2.91 -14.98 -6.52
N ARG A 48 -2.55 -13.70 -6.50
CA ARG A 48 -2.31 -12.92 -7.73
C ARG A 48 -1.39 -11.72 -7.50
N SER A 49 -0.75 -11.28 -8.59
CA SER A 49 0.02 -10.04 -8.68
C SER A 49 -0.86 -8.94 -9.29
N LEU A 50 -0.89 -7.78 -8.64
CA LEU A 50 -1.58 -6.59 -9.16
C LEU A 50 -0.68 -5.85 -10.14
N SER A 51 -1.27 -5.23 -11.14
CA SER A 51 -0.56 -4.57 -12.24
C SER A 51 -0.47 -3.04 -12.08
N ARG A 52 -1.28 -2.46 -11.19
CA ARG A 52 -1.31 -1.01 -10.96
C ARG A 52 -1.70 -0.64 -9.53
N MET A 53 -1.17 0.47 -9.06
CA MET A 53 -1.67 1.21 -7.90
C MET A 53 -2.23 2.56 -8.35
N SER A 54 -3.44 2.93 -7.91
CA SER A 54 -4.03 4.25 -8.12
C SER A 54 -4.16 4.98 -6.79
N VAL A 55 -3.72 6.23 -6.76
CA VAL A 55 -3.81 7.11 -5.61
C VAL A 55 -4.69 8.29 -5.99
N ARG A 56 -5.72 8.57 -5.19
CA ARG A 56 -6.68 9.64 -5.47
C ARG A 56 -7.03 10.45 -4.22
N ARG A 57 -6.90 11.77 -4.33
CA ARG A 57 -7.25 12.66 -3.23
C ARG A 57 -8.77 12.67 -3.06
N ALA A 58 -9.19 12.41 -1.85
CA ALA A 58 -10.55 12.50 -1.36
C ALA A 58 -10.56 13.30 -0.04
N SER A 59 -11.66 13.26 0.70
CA SER A 59 -11.70 13.77 2.08
C SER A 59 -11.62 12.61 3.08
N GLY A 60 -11.19 12.92 4.30
CA GLY A 60 -11.21 11.97 5.42
C GLY A 60 -10.03 10.99 5.44
N LYS A 61 -10.22 9.88 6.15
CA LYS A 61 -9.21 8.84 6.33
C LYS A 61 -8.95 8.08 5.03
N ILE A 62 -7.78 7.46 4.93
CA ILE A 62 -7.38 6.59 3.83
C ILE A 62 -8.28 5.36 3.78
N MET A 63 -8.84 5.09 2.62
CA MET A 63 -9.48 3.83 2.27
C MET A 63 -8.59 3.11 1.27
N ILE A 64 -8.17 1.90 1.64
CA ILE A 64 -7.42 0.99 0.78
C ILE A 64 -8.37 -0.07 0.27
N SER A 65 -8.45 -0.25 -1.04
CA SER A 65 -9.29 -1.26 -1.67
C SER A 65 -8.56 -1.94 -2.81
N SER A 66 -8.93 -3.18 -3.11
CA SER A 66 -8.47 -3.88 -4.31
C SER A 66 -9.69 -4.22 -5.14
N SER A 67 -9.69 -3.82 -6.40
CA SER A 67 -10.80 -4.15 -7.29
C SER A 67 -10.67 -5.61 -7.75
N GLY A 68 -11.78 -6.35 -7.67
CA GLY A 68 -11.82 -7.76 -8.11
C GLY A 68 -11.39 -7.93 -9.56
N ASP A 69 -11.80 -7.00 -10.42
CA ASP A 69 -11.70 -7.11 -11.87
C ASP A 69 -10.49 -6.37 -12.49
N SER A 70 -9.96 -5.34 -11.81
CA SER A 70 -9.01 -4.38 -12.43
C SER A 70 -7.55 -4.61 -12.08
N GLU A 71 -7.22 -5.70 -11.37
CA GLU A 71 -5.86 -5.99 -10.89
C GLU A 71 -5.17 -4.77 -10.26
N SER A 72 -5.94 -3.92 -9.55
CA SER A 72 -5.48 -2.64 -9.02
C SER A 72 -5.58 -2.55 -7.50
N LEU A 73 -4.59 -1.88 -6.90
CA LEU A 73 -4.65 -1.34 -5.56
C LEU A 73 -5.12 0.11 -5.64
N ASP A 74 -6.27 0.42 -5.05
CA ASP A 74 -6.85 1.76 -5.05
C ASP A 74 -6.77 2.36 -3.64
N VAL A 75 -6.08 3.49 -3.53
CA VAL A 75 -5.87 4.23 -2.27
C VAL A 75 -6.47 5.63 -2.41
N GLN A 76 -7.41 5.95 -1.54
CA GLN A 76 -8.06 7.26 -1.55
C GLN A 76 -8.15 7.84 -0.15
N GLY A 77 -7.99 9.16 0.00
CA GLY A 77 -8.10 9.81 1.30
C GLY A 77 -7.69 11.27 1.30
N GLY A 78 -7.75 11.89 2.47
CA GLY A 78 -7.39 13.28 2.71
C GLY A 78 -5.88 13.52 2.74
N GLU A 79 -5.50 14.78 2.59
CA GLU A 79 -4.09 15.22 2.60
C GLU A 79 -3.35 14.82 3.87
N GLU A 80 -3.94 15.07 5.04
CA GLU A 80 -3.34 14.73 6.34
C GLU A 80 -3.16 13.21 6.49
N ALA A 81 -4.15 12.43 6.06
CA ALA A 81 -4.09 10.98 6.13
C ALA A 81 -3.04 10.39 5.16
N PHE A 82 -2.88 10.98 3.97
CA PHE A 82 -1.79 10.64 3.06
C PHE A 82 -0.41 11.02 3.60
N ALA A 83 -0.29 12.15 4.29
CA ALA A 83 0.97 12.54 4.94
C ALA A 83 1.40 11.52 5.99
N LEU A 84 0.47 11.02 6.82
CA LEU A 84 0.74 10.00 7.83
C LEU A 84 1.09 8.64 7.21
N LEU A 85 0.37 8.21 6.16
CA LEU A 85 0.72 6.99 5.44
C LEU A 85 2.12 7.10 4.80
N ALA A 86 2.44 8.26 4.22
CA ALA A 86 3.76 8.54 3.68
C ALA A 86 4.86 8.49 4.76
N ASP A 87 4.63 9.13 5.92
CA ASP A 87 5.58 9.11 7.05
C ASP A 87 5.87 7.68 7.50
N ASN A 88 4.85 6.83 7.61
CA ASN A 88 5.03 5.42 8.00
C ASN A 88 5.84 4.63 6.96
N ILE A 89 5.54 4.77 5.67
CA ILE A 89 6.26 4.07 4.60
C ILE A 89 7.69 4.57 4.49
N GLU A 90 7.93 5.89 4.57
CA GLU A 90 9.28 6.46 4.50
C GLU A 90 10.11 6.11 5.75
N GLY A 91 9.49 6.10 6.93
CA GLY A 91 10.12 5.67 8.18
C GLY A 91 10.52 4.20 8.12
N PHE A 92 9.58 3.31 7.77
CA PHE A 92 9.86 1.90 7.54
C PHE A 92 10.98 1.72 6.51
N ALA A 93 10.86 2.35 5.35
CA ALA A 93 11.86 2.26 4.31
C ALA A 93 13.22 2.79 4.75
N SER A 94 13.31 3.71 5.71
CA SER A 94 14.61 4.24 6.20
C SER A 94 15.25 3.33 7.25
N GLU A 95 14.46 2.59 8.02
CA GLU A 95 14.93 1.86 9.20
C GLU A 95 14.94 0.33 9.04
N ALA A 96 14.10 -0.23 8.16
CA ALA A 96 13.93 -1.66 8.00
C ALA A 96 15.25 -2.40 7.71
N ASP A 97 15.43 -3.57 8.30
CA ASP A 97 16.51 -4.50 8.02
C ASP A 97 15.96 -5.94 7.94
N GLY A 98 16.71 -6.85 7.31
CA GLY A 98 16.36 -8.27 7.26
C GLY A 98 14.91 -8.56 6.77
N ASP A 99 14.12 -9.17 7.63
CA ASP A 99 12.72 -9.60 7.43
C ASP A 99 11.68 -8.65 8.04
N ASP A 100 12.08 -7.42 8.35
CA ASP A 100 11.19 -6.38 8.85
C ASP A 100 10.04 -6.12 7.86
N HIS A 101 8.86 -5.87 8.43
CA HIS A 101 7.68 -5.49 7.69
C HIS A 101 6.81 -4.52 8.50
N LEU A 102 6.12 -3.63 7.79
CA LEU A 102 5.17 -2.68 8.35
C LEU A 102 3.75 -3.15 8.06
N HIS A 103 2.93 -3.29 9.11
CA HIS A 103 1.50 -3.53 8.98
C HIS A 103 0.75 -2.20 8.88
N VAL A 104 -0.06 -2.06 7.84
CA VAL A 104 -0.97 -0.94 7.60
C VAL A 104 -2.39 -1.49 7.68
N ASP A 105 -2.87 -1.63 8.91
CA ASP A 105 -4.13 -2.28 9.25
C ASP A 105 -5.07 -1.34 9.97
N TYR A 106 -6.35 -1.35 9.60
CA TYR A 106 -7.36 -0.65 10.36
C TYR A 106 -7.54 -1.26 11.76
N TYR A 107 -7.65 -0.39 12.76
CA TYR A 107 -8.17 -0.73 14.10
C TYR A 107 -9.11 0.39 14.57
N PRO A 108 -10.02 0.13 15.54
CA PRO A 108 -10.85 1.19 16.12
C PRO A 108 -10.00 2.34 16.66
N ASP A 109 -10.39 3.59 16.39
CA ASP A 109 -9.62 4.79 16.72
C ASP A 109 -8.32 5.01 15.92
N HIS A 110 -8.11 4.27 14.83
CA HIS A 110 -6.97 4.51 13.94
C HIS A 110 -6.99 5.94 13.37
N ASP A 111 -5.88 6.68 13.51
CA ASP A 111 -5.84 8.11 13.16
C ASP A 111 -6.02 8.42 11.66
N TYR A 112 -5.56 7.55 10.76
CA TYR A 112 -5.54 7.84 9.32
C TYR A 112 -6.14 6.77 8.41
N LEU A 113 -6.47 5.55 8.88
CA LEU A 113 -7.16 4.53 8.08
C LEU A 113 -8.66 4.50 8.38
N ALA A 114 -9.48 4.42 7.33
CA ALA A 114 -10.92 4.28 7.41
C ALA A 114 -11.31 2.83 7.72
N GLU A 115 -12.40 2.65 8.46
CA GLU A 115 -13.02 1.33 8.65
C GLU A 115 -13.34 0.69 7.30
N GLY A 116 -13.02 -0.60 7.16
CA GLY A 116 -13.17 -1.33 5.90
C GLY A 116 -11.99 -1.23 4.93
N SER A 117 -10.92 -0.52 5.28
CA SER A 117 -9.67 -0.56 4.52
C SER A 117 -9.09 -1.97 4.48
N GLY A 118 -8.60 -2.38 3.31
CA GLY A 118 -7.83 -3.61 3.16
C GLY A 118 -6.51 -3.54 3.93
N SER A 119 -6.14 -4.67 4.52
CA SER A 119 -4.85 -4.87 5.20
C SER A 119 -3.70 -4.86 4.18
N VAL A 120 -2.65 -4.09 4.46
CA VAL A 120 -1.43 -4.05 3.66
C VAL A 120 -0.21 -4.31 4.52
N VAL A 121 0.57 -5.31 4.14
CA VAL A 121 1.91 -5.54 4.65
C VAL A 121 2.91 -4.88 3.70
N VAL A 122 3.77 -4.01 4.22
CA VAL A 122 4.85 -3.37 3.47
C VAL A 122 6.17 -4.04 3.82
N ALA A 123 6.94 -4.47 2.81
CA ALA A 123 8.20 -5.18 3.00
C ALA A 123 9.32 -4.66 2.06
N ILE A 124 10.58 -4.87 2.46
CA ILE A 124 11.75 -4.61 1.61
C ILE A 124 11.94 -5.80 0.65
N GLY A 125 12.23 -5.50 -0.62
CA GLY A 125 12.49 -6.49 -1.67
C GLY A 125 13.63 -6.13 -2.62
#